data_AF-A0A9E1N0L1-F1
#
_entry.id   AF-A0A9E1N0L1-F1
#
_cell.length_a   1.000
_cell.length_b   1.000
_cell.length_c   1.000
_cell.angle_alpha   90.00
_cell.angle_beta   90.00
_cell.angle_gamma   90.00
#
_symmetry.space_group_name_H-M   'P 1'
#
loop_
_entity.id
_entity.type
_entity.pdbx_description
1 polymer ?
#
loop_
_entity_poly.entity_id
_entity_poly.type
_entity_poly.pdbx_seq_one_letter_code
_entity_poly.pdbx_strand_id
1 'polypeptide(L)' 'MPTWFPDDRDGYGDPNNTIAACEEELDGDYIAIAGDCDDSNQAINSEATEQCDGIDNNCDNDIDEVASLEPSWE' A
#
# COMPACT_ATOMS: atom_id res chain seq x y z
N MET A 1 -7.54 -13.43 16.68
CA MET A 1 -6.18 -12.90 16.52
C MET A 1 -6.27 -11.82 15.47
N PRO A 2 -5.70 -10.62 15.69
CA PRO A 2 -5.62 -9.58 14.66
C PRO A 2 -4.93 -10.08 13.39
N THR A 3 -5.26 -9.45 12.27
CA THR A 3 -4.62 -9.69 10.97
C THR A 3 -3.59 -8.59 10.73
N TRP A 4 -2.43 -8.98 10.21
CA TRP A 4 -1.32 -8.09 9.89
C TRP A 4 -0.80 -8.38 8.49
N PHE A 5 -0.30 -7.33 7.86
CA PHE A 5 0.21 -7.30 6.49
C PHE A 5 1.70 -7.03 6.54
N PRO A 6 2.55 -7.78 5.80
CA PRO A 6 3.95 -7.39 5.61
C PRO A 6 4.02 -5.96 5.10
N ASP A 7 4.97 -5.19 5.59
CA ASP A 7 5.16 -3.78 5.26
C ASP A 7 6.64 -3.56 4.95
N ASP A 8 6.91 -2.97 3.79
CA ASP A 8 8.27 -2.62 3.37
C ASP A 8 8.77 -1.31 4.04
N ARG A 9 7.97 -0.82 4.98
CA ARG A 9 8.11 0.33 5.89
C ARG A 9 7.67 1.65 5.29
N ASP A 10 6.65 1.62 4.46
CA ASP A 10 5.97 2.80 3.93
C ASP A 10 4.65 3.13 4.65
N GLY A 11 4.16 2.21 5.49
CA GLY A 11 2.94 2.40 6.26
C GLY A 11 1.72 1.63 5.71
N TYR A 12 1.90 0.86 4.65
CA TYR A 12 0.90 0.01 4.03
C TYR A 12 1.48 -1.40 3.87
N GLY A 13 0.62 -2.41 3.87
CA GLY A 13 1.07 -3.77 3.62
C GLY A 13 0.22 -4.54 2.63
N ASP A 14 0.78 -5.61 2.08
CA ASP A 14 0.16 -6.44 1.03
C ASP A 14 -1.13 -7.12 1.53
N PRO A 15 -2.33 -6.73 1.02
CA PRO A 15 -3.59 -7.37 1.39
C PRO A 15 -3.68 -8.84 0.95
N ASN A 16 -2.84 -9.28 0.00
CA ASN A 16 -2.79 -10.65 -0.50
C ASN A 16 -1.90 -11.57 0.34
N ASN A 17 -1.11 -11.00 1.25
CA ASN A 17 -0.26 -11.73 2.17
C ASN A 17 -0.60 -11.35 3.61
N THR A 18 -1.15 -12.30 4.38
CA THR A 18 -1.62 -12.00 5.73
C THR A 18 -1.16 -13.03 6.74
N ILE A 19 -0.88 -12.54 7.94
CA ILE A 19 -0.64 -13.38 9.11
C ILE A 19 -1.61 -13.02 10.25
N ALA A 20 -1.94 -14.02 11.05
CA ALA A 20 -2.75 -13.83 12.25
C ALA A 20 -1.86 -14.03 13.48
N ALA A 21 -1.57 -12.95 14.20
CA ALA A 21 -0.62 -12.92 15.31
C ALA A 21 -1.05 -11.93 16.39
N CYS A 22 -0.51 -12.07 17.59
CA CYS A 22 -0.57 -11.03 18.61
C CYS A 22 0.52 -9.97 18.33
N GLU A 23 0.26 -8.70 18.65
CA GLU A 23 1.19 -7.59 18.35
C GLU A 23 2.61 -7.80 18.93
N GLU A 24 2.72 -8.42 20.10
CA GLU A 24 4.01 -8.73 20.75
C GLU A 24 4.88 -9.72 19.96
N GLU A 25 4.31 -10.45 18.99
CA GLU A 25 4.99 -11.45 18.16
C GLU A 25 5.53 -10.87 16.85
N LEU A 26 5.20 -9.62 16.55
CA LEU A 26 5.55 -8.94 15.31
C LEU A 26 6.77 -8.05 15.48
N ASP A 27 7.66 -8.08 14.49
CA ASP A 27 8.67 -7.06 14.32
C ASP A 27 8.10 -5.84 13.58
N GLY A 28 8.93 -4.84 13.34
CA GLY A 28 8.53 -3.61 12.65
C GLY A 28 8.33 -3.77 11.14
N ASP A 29 8.23 -5.01 10.64
CA ASP A 29 8.04 -5.34 9.22
C ASP A 29 6.59 -5.77 8.93
N TYR A 30 5.67 -5.52 9.87
CA TYR A 30 4.23 -5.75 9.69
C TYR A 30 3.42 -4.56 10.17
N ILE A 31 2.33 -4.28 9.46
CA ILE A 31 1.38 -3.22 9.80
C ILE A 31 -0.08 -3.71 9.71
N ALA A 32 -0.97 -2.99 10.39
CA ALA A 32 -2.41 -3.31 10.40
C ALA A 32 -3.17 -2.61 9.26
N ILE A 33 -2.49 -1.78 8.46
CA ILE A 33 -3.04 -1.01 7.35
C ILE A 33 -2.73 -1.77 6.06
N ALA A 34 -3.75 -2.14 5.30
CA ALA A 34 -3.56 -2.74 3.99
C ALA A 34 -3.50 -1.65 2.91
N GLY A 35 -2.93 -1.97 1.76
CA GLY A 35 -2.94 -1.06 0.61
C GLY A 35 -1.64 -1.04 -0.18
N ASP A 36 -0.71 -1.95 0.11
CA ASP A 36 0.49 -2.11 -0.69
C ASP A 36 0.27 -3.23 -1.73
N CYS A 37 0.75 -3.02 -2.95
CA CYS A 37 0.74 -4.01 -4.04
C CYS A 37 2.16 -4.44 -4.44
N ASP A 38 3.19 -3.79 -3.90
CA ASP A 38 4.62 -4.07 -4.07
C ASP A 38 5.40 -3.89 -2.75
N ASP A 39 5.38 -4.93 -1.90
CA ASP A 39 6.17 -5.07 -0.64
C ASP A 39 7.73 -4.98 -0.83
N SER A 40 8.21 -4.54 -1.99
CA SER A 40 9.63 -4.30 -2.26
C SER A 40 9.97 -2.84 -2.58
N ASN A 41 8.97 -1.97 -2.66
CA ASN A 41 9.13 -0.58 -3.07
C ASN A 41 8.21 0.41 -2.34
N GLN A 42 8.76 1.07 -1.31
CA GLN A 42 8.13 2.08 -0.45
C GLN A 42 7.47 3.28 -1.16
N ALA A 43 7.66 3.41 -2.48
CA ALA A 43 7.02 4.42 -3.29
C ALA A 43 5.70 3.95 -3.92
N ILE A 44 5.31 2.69 -3.73
CA ILE A 44 4.12 2.06 -4.30
C ILE A 44 3.22 1.63 -3.14
N ASN A 45 2.07 2.28 -3.00
CA ASN A 45 1.04 1.96 -2.00
C ASN A 45 -0.21 2.80 -2.26
N SER A 46 -1.29 2.51 -1.55
CA SER A 46 -2.61 3.16 -1.74
C SER A 46 -2.67 4.68 -1.62
N GLU A 47 -1.64 5.35 -1.08
CA GLU A 47 -1.54 6.81 -1.02
C GLU A 47 -0.46 7.40 -1.93
N ALA A 48 0.25 6.57 -2.71
CA ALA A 48 1.22 7.04 -3.67
C ALA A 48 0.55 7.87 -4.77
N THR A 49 1.34 8.77 -5.37
CA THR A 49 0.91 9.54 -6.53
C THR A 49 1.32 8.83 -7.79
N GLU A 50 0.37 8.54 -8.67
CA GLU A 50 0.64 8.01 -10.00
C GLU A 50 1.66 8.82 -10.77
N GLN A 51 2.54 8.07 -11.43
CA GLN A 51 3.46 8.53 -12.44
C GLN A 51 3.09 7.87 -13.76
N CYS A 52 3.33 8.54 -14.89
CA CYS A 52 3.18 7.90 -16.20
C CYS A 52 4.41 7.05 -16.52
N ASP A 53 4.66 5.99 -15.75
CA ASP A 53 5.81 5.09 -15.86
C ASP A 53 5.44 3.63 -16.21
N GLY A 54 4.16 3.33 -16.37
CA GLY A 54 3.62 2.02 -16.70
C GLY A 54 3.45 1.10 -15.49
N ILE A 55 3.51 1.64 -14.27
CA ILE A 55 3.29 0.96 -12.99
C ILE A 55 2.04 1.57 -12.34
N ASP A 56 1.22 0.73 -11.72
CA ASP A 56 0.17 1.17 -10.79
C ASP A 56 0.88 1.56 -9.49
N ASN A 57 1.10 2.86 -9.26
CA ASN A 57 1.83 3.31 -8.08
C ASN A 57 0.93 3.35 -6.86
N ASN A 58 -0.36 3.63 -7.04
CA ASN A 58 -1.33 3.84 -5.98
C ASN A 58 -2.17 2.59 -5.66
N CYS A 59 -1.84 1.44 -6.25
CA CYS A 59 -2.45 0.15 -6.01
C CYS A 59 -3.98 0.13 -6.17
N ASP A 60 -4.53 0.93 -7.08
CA ASP A 60 -5.98 0.99 -7.34
C ASP A 60 -6.44 0.02 -8.46
N ASN A 61 -5.48 -0.68 -9.09
CA ASN A 61 -5.62 -1.60 -10.23
C ASN A 61 -5.83 -0.93 -11.59
N ASP A 62 -5.74 0.39 -11.68
CA ASP A 62 -5.56 1.11 -12.93
C ASP A 62 -4.07 1.49 -13.07
N ILE A 63 -3.58 1.57 -14.32
CA ILE A 63 -2.17 1.90 -14.60
C ILE A 63 -2.14 3.24 -15.30
N ASP A 64 -1.25 4.14 -14.82
CA ASP A 64 -1.04 5.47 -15.37
C ASP A 64 -2.37 6.26 -15.50
N GLU A 65 -3.30 6.09 -14.57
CA GLU A 65 -4.48 6.94 -14.55
C GLU A 65 -4.03 8.37 -14.25
N VAL A 66 -4.71 9.32 -14.89
CA VAL A 66 -4.38 10.74 -14.69
C VAL A 66 -4.61 11.02 -13.22
N ALA A 67 -3.52 11.13 -12.45
CA ALA A 67 -3.52 11.51 -11.04
C ALA A 67 -4.57 12.60 -10.90
N SER A 68 -5.73 12.22 -10.35
CA SER A 68 -6.92 13.05 -10.37
C SER A 68 -6.75 14.12 -9.30
N LEU A 69 -5.77 14.99 -9.52
CA LEU A 69 -5.79 16.40 -9.17
C LEU A 69 -6.91 17.08 -9.97
N GLU A 70 -8.10 16.47 -10.06
CA GLU A 70 -9.32 17.21 -10.30
C GLU A 70 -9.40 18.20 -9.14
N PRO A 71 -9.21 19.50 -9.38
CA PRO A 71 -9.43 20.47 -8.33
C PRO A 71 -10.91 20.31 -7.97
N SER A 72 -11.18 19.95 -6.72
CA SER A 72 -12.53 19.98 -6.15
C SER A 72 -13.00 21.44 -6.04
N TRP A 73 -13.22 22.07 -7.18
CA TRP A 73 -13.80 23.40 -7.30
C TRP A 73 -15.21 23.23 -7.86
N GLU A 74 -16.14 22.86 -6.97
CA GLU A 74 -17.53 23.30 -7.09
C GLU A 74 -17.67 24.77 -6.67
#